data_AF-A0A376KV44-F1
#
_entry.id   AF-A0A376KV44-F1
#
_cell.length_a   1.000
_cell.length_b   1.000
_cell.length_c   1.000
_cell.angle_alpha   90.00
_cell.angle_beta   90.00
_cell.angle_gamma   90.00
#
_symmetry.space_group_name_H-M   'P 1'
#
loop_
_entity.id
_entity.type
_entity.pdbx_description
1 polymer ?
#
loop_
_entity_poly.entity_id
_entity_poly.type
_entity_poly.pdbx_seq_one_letter_code
_entity_poly.pdbx_strand_id
1 'polypeptide(L)'
;MEMYFKRMKDEWTGLVEQADPLIRAKAAEIALAHAHYLSIEFYRIVRIDPHAEEFLSNEQVERQLKSAMERWIINVLSAQVDDVERLIQIQHTVAEVHARIGIPVEIVEMGFRVLKKNPLSGNLLFGLFCRRKTSGLPFLD
;
A
#
# COMPACT_ATOMS: atom_id res chain seq x y z
N MET A 1 -10.53 4.64 -19.34
CA MET A 1 -9.92 5.01 -18.04
C MET A 1 -10.98 5.18 -16.96
N GLU A 2 -12.07 5.91 -17.23
CA GLU A 2 -13.19 6.16 -16.31
C GLU A 2 -13.88 4.89 -15.76
N MET A 3 -14.11 3.88 -16.62
CA MET A 3 -14.65 2.58 -16.19
C MET A 3 -13.73 1.81 -15.22
N TYR A 4 -12.41 2.00 -15.31
CA TYR A 4 -11.45 1.34 -14.43
C TYR A 4 -11.46 1.99 -13.05
N PHE A 5 -11.45 3.33 -13.00
CA PHE A 5 -11.56 4.09 -11.76
C PHE A 5 -12.85 3.78 -11.02
N LYS A 6 -13.99 3.78 -11.73
CA LYS A 6 -15.29 3.41 -11.18
C LYS A 6 -15.28 2.01 -10.57
N ARG A 7 -14.70 1.02 -11.28
CA ARG A 7 -14.61 -0.35 -10.76
C ARG A 7 -13.77 -0.46 -9.49
N MET A 8 -12.61 0.21 -9.44
CA MET A 8 -11.77 0.20 -8.23
C MET A 8 -12.44 0.86 -7.04
N LYS A 9 -13.15 1.97 -7.27
CA LYS A 9 -13.94 2.65 -6.23
C LYS A 9 -15.03 1.71 -5.70
N ASP A 10 -15.84 1.14 -6.59
CA ASP A 10 -16.91 0.22 -6.22
C ASP A 10 -16.37 -1.00 -5.43
N GLU A 11 -15.23 -1.56 -5.84
CA GLU A 11 -14.59 -2.70 -5.17
C GLU A 11 -14.04 -2.33 -3.78
N TRP A 12 -13.33 -1.21 -3.64
CA TRP A 12 -12.80 -0.77 -2.34
C TRP A 12 -13.92 -0.36 -1.39
N THR A 13 -14.90 0.41 -1.86
CA THR A 13 -16.09 0.74 -1.05
C THR A 13 -16.78 -0.53 -0.55
N GLY A 14 -16.99 -1.51 -1.43
CA GLY A 14 -17.56 -2.80 -1.04
C GLY A 14 -16.73 -3.53 0.02
N LEU A 15 -15.40 -3.50 -0.04
CA LEU A 15 -14.53 -4.08 0.99
C LEU A 15 -14.71 -3.40 2.35
N VAL A 16 -14.84 -2.08 2.38
CA VAL A 16 -15.02 -1.32 3.63
C VAL A 16 -16.40 -1.55 4.23
N GLU A 17 -17.44 -1.62 3.39
CA GLU A 17 -18.83 -1.85 3.82
C GLU A 17 -19.06 -3.28 4.33
N GLN A 18 -18.44 -4.28 3.69
CA GLN A 18 -18.58 -5.69 4.07
C GLN A 18 -17.78 -6.06 5.32
N ALA A 19 -16.74 -5.29 5.65
CA ALA A 19 -15.93 -5.53 6.83
C ALA A 19 -16.65 -5.06 8.11
N ASP A 20 -16.73 -5.97 9.08
CA ASP A 20 -17.34 -5.70 10.39
C ASP A 20 -16.75 -4.41 11.01
N PRO A 21 -17.61 -3.46 11.45
CA PRO A 21 -17.15 -2.20 12.05
C PRO A 21 -16.18 -2.38 13.23
N LEU A 22 -16.35 -3.42 14.05
CA LEU A 22 -15.44 -3.72 15.17
C LEU A 22 -14.07 -4.16 14.67
N ILE A 23 -14.03 -4.96 13.61
CA ILE A 23 -12.76 -5.38 12.98
C ILE A 23 -12.05 -4.18 12.36
N ARG A 24 -12.78 -3.29 11.69
CA ARG A 24 -12.22 -2.04 11.14
C ARG A 24 -11.71 -1.09 12.23
N ALA A 25 -12.44 -0.95 13.33
CA ALA A 25 -11.98 -0.16 14.47
C ALA A 25 -10.68 -0.72 15.07
N LYS A 26 -10.59 -2.05 15.21
CA LYS A 26 -9.37 -2.70 15.71
C LYS A 26 -8.19 -2.55 14.74
N ALA A 27 -8.45 -2.62 13.44
CA ALA A 27 -7.46 -2.35 12.41
C ALA A 27 -6.89 -0.93 12.50
N ALA A 28 -7.77 0.06 12.65
CA ALA A 28 -7.38 1.46 12.81
C ALA A 28 -6.55 1.67 14.09
N GLU A 29 -6.94 1.04 15.20
CA GLU A 29 -6.20 1.08 16.48
C GLU A 29 -4.79 0.50 16.32
N ILE A 30 -4.67 -0.67 15.69
CA ILE A 30 -3.37 -1.30 15.40
C ILE A 30 -2.53 -0.40 14.49
N ALA A 31 -3.13 0.20 13.46
CA ALA A 31 -2.42 1.08 12.55
C ALA A 31 -1.87 2.31 13.28
N LEU A 32 -2.68 2.98 14.09
CA LEU A 32 -2.25 4.15 14.87
C LEU A 32 -1.16 3.79 15.89
N ALA A 33 -1.26 2.64 16.55
CA ALA A 33 -0.29 2.21 17.55
C ALA A 33 1.05 1.75 16.95
N HIS A 34 1.03 1.16 15.74
CA HIS A 34 2.18 0.43 15.21
C HIS A 34 2.71 0.94 13.87
N ALA A 35 2.08 1.90 13.19
CA ALA A 35 2.54 2.37 11.88
C ALA A 35 3.98 2.90 11.90
N HIS A 36 4.40 3.57 12.98
CA HIS A 36 5.78 4.02 13.13
C HIS A 36 6.77 2.84 13.10
N TYR A 37 6.53 1.84 13.94
CA TYR A 37 7.34 0.62 14.00
C TYR A 37 7.33 -0.13 12.66
N LEU A 38 6.15 -0.30 12.04
CA LEU A 38 6.00 -0.96 10.75
C LEU A 38 6.76 -0.23 9.64
N SER A 39 6.81 1.11 9.66
CA SER A 39 7.55 1.89 8.68
C SER A 39 9.06 1.67 8.78
N ILE A 40 9.59 1.59 10.01
CA ILE A 40 11.01 1.34 10.27
C ILE A 40 11.37 -0.07 9.84
N GLU A 41 10.56 -1.05 10.21
CA GLU A 41 10.82 -2.46 9.90
C GLU A 41 10.66 -2.74 8.40
N PHE A 42 9.69 -2.13 7.74
CA PHE A 42 9.55 -2.15 6.29
C PHE A 42 10.84 -1.66 5.62
N TYR A 43 11.33 -0.48 6.00
CA TYR A 43 12.55 0.08 5.42
C TYR A 43 13.75 -0.84 5.65
N ARG A 44 13.90 -1.35 6.87
CA ARG A 44 14.99 -2.25 7.26
C ARG A 44 15.00 -3.52 6.41
N ILE A 45 13.84 -4.13 6.17
CA ILE A 45 13.73 -5.38 5.41
C ILE A 45 13.91 -5.12 3.91
N VAL A 46 13.25 -4.11 3.35
CA VAL A 46 13.33 -3.80 1.91
C VAL A 46 14.76 -3.45 1.51
N ARG A 47 15.49 -2.69 2.34
CA ARG A 47 16.88 -2.32 2.08
C ARG A 47 17.86 -3.51 2.05
N ILE A 48 17.50 -4.69 2.57
CA ILE A 48 18.35 -5.89 2.48
C ILE A 48 18.45 -6.40 1.04
N ASP A 49 17.42 -6.15 0.22
CA ASP A 49 17.44 -6.53 -1.20
C ASP A 49 18.38 -5.60 -1.97
N PRO A 50 19.43 -6.11 -2.62
CA PRO A 50 20.39 -5.26 -3.35
C PRO A 50 19.76 -4.43 -4.48
N HIS A 51 18.69 -4.93 -5.12
CA HIS A 51 17.98 -4.20 -6.16
C HIS A 51 17.13 -3.07 -5.58
N ALA A 52 16.68 -3.19 -4.33
CA ALA A 52 15.95 -2.12 -3.66
C ALA A 52 16.90 -1.11 -2.98
N GLU A 53 18.06 -1.57 -2.49
CA GLU A 53 19.03 -0.73 -1.78
C GLU A 53 19.49 0.48 -2.62
N GLU A 54 19.63 0.32 -3.94
CA GLU A 54 20.08 1.41 -4.82
C GLU A 54 19.18 2.66 -4.72
N PHE A 55 17.88 2.47 -4.48
CA PHE A 55 16.89 3.53 -4.31
C PHE A 55 16.83 4.09 -2.88
N LEU A 56 17.48 3.43 -1.91
CA LEU A 56 17.33 3.66 -0.46
C LEU A 56 18.66 4.05 0.21
N SER A 57 19.65 4.50 -0.55
CA SER A 57 21.01 4.78 -0.06
C SER A 57 21.18 6.14 0.63
N ASN A 58 20.17 7.02 0.58
CA ASN A 58 20.25 8.40 1.09
C ASN A 58 19.42 8.59 2.37
N GLU A 59 20.01 9.20 3.42
CA GLU A 59 19.33 9.48 4.70
C GLU A 59 18.06 10.35 4.53
N GLN A 60 18.07 11.28 3.58
CA GLN A 60 16.90 12.10 3.27
C GLN A 60 15.76 11.24 2.72
N VAL A 61 16.08 10.27 1.85
CA VAL A 61 15.09 9.33 1.30
C VAL A 61 14.55 8.42 2.39
N GLU A 62 15.41 7.95 3.30
CA GLU A 62 15.00 7.15 4.46
C GLU A 62 13.95 7.87 5.31
N ARG A 63 14.24 9.10 5.72
CA ARG A 63 13.34 9.90 6.58
C ARG A 63 12.01 10.15 5.90
N GLN A 64 12.03 10.50 4.61
CA GLN A 64 10.82 10.75 3.83
C GLN A 64 10.00 9.48 3.63
N LEU A 65 10.63 8.35 3.29
CA LEU A 65 9.95 7.08 3.04
C LEU A 65 9.30 6.55 4.33
N LYS A 66 10.00 6.57 5.47
CA LYS A 66 9.43 6.13 6.75
C LYS A 66 8.19 6.97 7.12
N SER A 67 8.29 8.29 7.03
CA SER A 67 7.16 9.19 7.31
C SER A 67 6.00 9.02 6.32
N ALA A 68 6.28 8.78 5.04
CA ALA A 68 5.26 8.54 4.03
C ALA A 68 4.58 7.18 4.25
N MET A 69 5.35 6.14 4.57
CA MET A 69 4.85 4.80 4.84
C MET A 69 3.99 4.74 6.09
N GLU A 70 4.40 5.40 7.17
CA GLU A 70 3.60 5.52 8.40
C GLU A 70 2.22 6.12 8.12
N ARG A 71 2.18 7.25 7.41
CA ARG A 71 0.92 7.87 6.98
C ARG A 71 0.10 6.97 6.06
N TRP A 72 0.76 6.29 5.12
CA TRP A 72 0.09 5.39 4.19
C TRP A 72 -0.58 4.21 4.91
N ILE A 73 0.11 3.59 5.88
CA ILE A 73 -0.43 2.48 6.67
C ILE A 73 -1.68 2.93 7.44
N ILE A 74 -1.61 4.08 8.12
CA ILE A 74 -2.76 4.64 8.87
C ILE A 74 -3.92 4.87 7.91
N ASN A 75 -3.69 5.62 6.83
CA ASN A 75 -4.73 5.96 5.86
C ASN A 75 -5.44 4.74 5.27
N VAL A 76 -4.71 3.67 4.96
CA VAL A 76 -5.29 2.46 4.34
C VAL A 76 -6.04 1.61 5.37
N LEU A 77 -5.51 1.46 6.58
CA LEU A 77 -6.09 0.59 7.60
C LEU A 77 -7.21 1.25 8.42
N SER A 78 -7.30 2.59 8.41
CA SER A 78 -8.39 3.34 9.05
C SER A 78 -9.44 3.85 8.07
N ALA A 79 -9.39 3.42 6.80
CA ALA A 79 -10.23 3.91 5.73
C ALA A 79 -11.73 3.77 6.02
N GLN A 80 -12.48 4.86 5.84
CA GLN A 80 -13.93 4.86 5.74
C GLN A 80 -14.38 4.89 4.27
N VAL A 81 -15.67 4.66 4.04
CA VAL A 81 -16.25 4.70 2.68
C VAL A 81 -15.99 6.05 2.01
N ASP A 82 -16.14 7.14 2.77
CA ASP A 82 -15.93 8.50 2.27
C ASP A 82 -14.46 8.79 1.93
N ASP A 83 -13.51 8.02 2.46
CA ASP A 83 -12.08 8.18 2.18
C ASP A 83 -11.63 7.50 0.89
N VAL A 84 -12.41 6.53 0.37
CA VAL A 84 -11.98 5.63 -0.72
C VAL A 84 -11.49 6.40 -1.95
N GLU A 85 -12.23 7.43 -2.37
CA GLU A 85 -11.88 8.22 -3.55
C GLU A 85 -10.56 8.97 -3.37
N ARG A 86 -10.36 9.59 -2.19
CA ARG A 86 -9.11 10.24 -1.81
C ARG A 86 -7.96 9.24 -1.74
N LEU A 87 -8.20 8.04 -1.22
CA LEU A 87 -7.18 7.00 -1.11
C LEU A 87 -6.74 6.48 -2.47
N ILE A 88 -7.66 6.34 -3.43
CA ILE A 88 -7.31 5.98 -4.82
C ILE A 88 -6.41 7.06 -5.43
N GLN A 89 -6.72 8.35 -5.23
CA GLN A 89 -5.85 9.44 -5.70
C GLN A 89 -4.45 9.38 -5.07
N ILE A 90 -4.36 9.06 -3.78
CA ILE A 90 -3.07 8.85 -3.09
C ILE A 90 -2.28 7.71 -3.74
N GLN A 91 -2.92 6.58 -4.06
CA GLN A 91 -2.23 5.47 -4.75
C GLN A 91 -1.73 5.88 -6.13
N HIS A 92 -2.47 6.71 -6.87
CA HIS A 92 -2.02 7.28 -8.15
C HIS A 92 -0.78 8.16 -7.98
N THR A 93 -0.79 9.11 -7.04
CA THR A 93 0.39 9.94 -6.76
C THR A 93 1.61 9.09 -6.36
N VAL A 94 1.41 8.03 -5.55
CA VAL A 94 2.49 7.11 -5.18
C VAL A 94 3.02 6.36 -6.42
N ALA A 95 2.13 5.89 -7.30
CA ALA A 95 2.52 5.24 -8.55
C ALA A 95 3.31 6.17 -9.48
N GLU A 96 2.91 7.43 -9.60
CA GLU A 96 3.63 8.46 -10.37
C GLU A 96 5.03 8.72 -9.80
N VAL A 97 5.17 8.78 -8.47
CA VAL A 97 6.47 8.93 -7.82
C VAL A 97 7.38 7.74 -8.11
N HIS A 98 6.87 6.51 -8.00
CA HIS A 98 7.63 5.30 -8.33
C HIS A 98 8.05 5.28 -9.81
N ALA A 99 7.14 5.61 -10.72
CA ALA A 99 7.42 5.66 -12.16
C ALA A 99 8.47 6.73 -12.50
N ARG A 100 8.39 7.91 -11.87
CA ARG A 100 9.36 9.00 -12.08
C ARG A 100 10.76 8.66 -11.58
N ILE A 101 10.87 7.96 -10.45
CA ILE A 101 12.15 7.50 -9.90
C ILE A 101 12.68 6.30 -10.73
N GLY A 102 11.80 5.58 -11.40
CA GLY A 102 12.14 4.37 -12.16
C GLY A 102 12.18 3.12 -11.27
N ILE A 103 11.41 3.08 -10.18
CA ILE A 103 11.36 1.91 -9.30
C ILE A 103 10.60 0.78 -10.03
N PRO A 104 11.22 -0.39 -10.25
CA PRO A 104 10.57 -1.52 -10.89
C PRO A 104 9.36 -2.05 -10.12
N VAL A 105 8.35 -2.53 -10.85
CA VAL A 105 7.09 -3.02 -10.26
C VAL A 105 7.33 -4.21 -9.32
N GLU A 106 8.29 -5.07 -9.65
CA GLU A 106 8.69 -6.22 -8.83
C GLU A 106 9.24 -5.82 -7.45
N ILE A 107 9.91 -4.67 -7.34
CA ILE A 107 10.40 -4.12 -6.06
C ILE A 107 9.23 -3.59 -5.25
N VAL A 108 8.31 -2.88 -5.90
CA VAL A 108 7.07 -2.39 -5.25
C VAL A 108 6.25 -3.57 -4.73
N GLU A 109 6.04 -4.60 -5.54
CA GLU A 109 5.34 -5.83 -5.14
C GLU A 109 6.05 -6.57 -3.99
N MET A 110 7.39 -6.61 -4.01
CA MET A 110 8.20 -7.15 -2.92
C MET A 110 7.93 -6.38 -1.62
N GLY A 111 7.93 -5.05 -1.67
CA GLY A 111 7.57 -4.21 -0.53
C GLY A 111 6.18 -4.53 0.04
N PHE A 112 5.17 -4.68 -0.83
CA PHE A 112 3.83 -5.11 -0.40
C PHE A 112 3.83 -6.49 0.27
N ARG A 113 4.67 -7.43 -0.19
CA ARG A 113 4.82 -8.74 0.47
C ARG A 113 5.45 -8.60 1.85
N VAL A 114 6.45 -7.72 2.00
CA VAL A 114 7.08 -7.42 3.30
C VAL A 114 6.05 -6.88 4.29
N LEU A 115 5.23 -5.91 3.86
CA LEU A 115 4.14 -5.38 4.68
C LEU A 115 3.21 -6.53 5.10
N LYS A 116 2.58 -7.22 4.14
CA LYS A 116 1.60 -8.29 4.41
C LYS A 116 2.12 -9.45 5.26
N LYS A 117 3.41 -9.78 5.19
CA LYS A 117 4.00 -10.85 6.00
C LYS A 117 4.22 -10.46 7.45
N ASN A 118 4.17 -9.17 7.78
CA ASN A 118 4.22 -8.75 9.16
C ASN A 118 2.93 -9.20 9.88
N PRO A 119 3.02 -9.99 10.95
CA PRO A 119 1.86 -10.60 11.62
C PRO A 119 0.83 -9.57 12.12
N LEU A 120 1.23 -8.30 12.28
CA LEU A 120 0.33 -7.19 12.64
C LEU A 120 -0.55 -6.69 11.47
N SER A 121 -0.26 -7.06 10.22
CA SER A 121 -0.95 -6.53 9.02
C SER A 121 -1.50 -7.60 8.06
N GLY A 122 -1.13 -8.87 8.27
CA GLY A 122 -1.41 -9.96 7.32
C GLY A 122 -2.87 -10.31 7.09
N ASN A 123 -3.77 -10.01 8.03
CA ASN A 123 -5.21 -10.29 7.88
C ASN A 123 -6.01 -9.13 7.25
N LEU A 124 -5.42 -7.94 7.08
CA LEU A 124 -6.15 -6.73 6.68
C LEU A 124 -5.86 -6.25 5.25
N LEU A 125 -4.66 -6.53 4.73
CA LEU A 125 -4.22 -6.02 3.43
C LEU A 125 -4.47 -6.99 2.26
N PHE A 126 -5.05 -8.16 2.50
CA PHE A 126 -5.28 -9.18 1.47
C PHE A 126 -6.35 -8.77 0.45
N GLY A 127 -7.35 -7.97 0.86
CA GLY A 127 -8.44 -7.52 -0.03
C GLY A 127 -8.07 -6.35 -0.96
N LEU A 128 -7.22 -5.43 -0.49
CA LEU A 128 -7.03 -4.12 -1.15
C LEU A 128 -6.04 -4.12 -2.33
N PHE A 129 -5.17 -5.12 -2.41
CA PHE A 129 -4.07 -5.14 -3.40
C PHE A 129 -3.88 -6.48 -4.13
N CYS A 130 -4.64 -7.53 -3.77
CA CYS A 130 -4.50 -8.85 -4.39
C CYS A 130 -5.70 -9.20 -5.30
N ARG A 131 -5.86 -8.46 -6.41
CA ARG A 131 -6.53 -9.03 -7.59
C ARG A 131 -5.99 -8.52 -8.93
N ARG A 132 -4.71 -8.79 -9.21
CA ARG A 132 -4.24 -9.11 -10.58
C ARG A 132 -3.11 -10.14 -10.59
N LYS A 133 -3.48 -11.40 -10.36
CA LYS A 133 -2.95 -12.52 -11.14
C LYS A 133 -4.13 -13.35 -11.61
N THR A 134 -4.87 -12.86 -12.61
CA THR A 134 -5.80 -13.61 -13.48
C THR A 134 -6.49 -12.62 -14.42
N SER A 135 -5.76 -12.14 -15.42
CA SER A 135 -6.31 -11.82 -16.74
C SER A 135 -5.11 -11.49 -17.62
N GLY A 136 -4.60 -12.53 -18.29
CA GLY A 136 -3.76 -12.31 -19.44
C GLY A 136 -4.58 -11.57 -20.48
N LEU A 137 -4.23 -10.32 -20.74
CA LEU A 137 -4.55 -9.67 -22.00
C LEU A 137 -3.28 -8.97 -22.49
N PRO A 138 -2.96 -9.08 -23.79
CA PRO A 138 -1.69 -8.62 -24.34
C PRO A 138 -1.64 -7.09 -24.32
N PHE A 139 -0.45 -6.57 -24.07
CA PHE A 139 -0.07 -5.22 -24.43
C PHE A 139 -0.16 -5.14 -25.96
N LEU A 140 -1.10 -4.38 -26.48
CA LEU A 140 -1.16 -4.05 -27.91
C LEU A 140 -0.45 -2.71 -28.11
N ASP A 141 0.40 -2.70 -29.14
CA ASP A 141 0.81 -1.51 -29.89
C ASP A 141 -0.38 -0.63 -30.30
#